data_AF-A0A2R6CNL9-F1
#
_entry.id   AF-A0A2R6CNL9-F1
#
_cell.length_a   1.000
_cell.length_b   1.000
_cell.length_c   1.000
_cell.angle_alpha   90.00
_cell.angle_beta   90.00
_cell.angle_gamma   90.00
#
_symmetry.space_group_name_H-M   'P 1'
#
loop_
_entity.id
_entity.type
_entity.pdbx_description
1 polymer ?
#
loop_
_entity_poly.entity_id
_entity_poly.type
_entity_poly.pdbx_seq_one_letter_code
_entity_poly.pdbx_strand_id
1 'polypeptide(L)'
;MAPLAGVDTAGSLLARASDADAVAQYLCDRDVVMTMADSADAPTTESGPSGADDGDGSEETESLAELATAVLWDGVIGAIAGAGGNAVILGTVFLASLVGGFDLASFGTVADLLGFGAVLSGDQLLLAGLAVFLLGGVVTLPLLLVTIGSFLPGRDYATKGLSFGAILWTGFVLAYYPGYSGLSFALYVVSTFVGHLGYGYVTGTLLDRLFAEEGRPVVAASITAPTARTHDPSNRDTTLVDDERGN
;
A
#
# COMPACT_ATOMS: atom_id res chain seq x y z
N MET A 1 -41.35 27.17 11.80
CA MET A 1 -40.67 26.41 10.72
C MET A 1 -39.40 27.15 10.37
N ALA A 2 -38.25 26.66 10.82
CA ALA A 2 -36.92 27.15 10.46
C ALA A 2 -36.21 26.02 9.69
N PRO A 3 -35.43 26.31 8.63
CA PRO A 3 -34.71 25.29 7.90
C PRO A 3 -33.35 25.01 8.56
N LEU A 4 -33.00 23.72 8.64
CA LEU A 4 -31.69 23.23 9.06
C LEU A 4 -30.70 23.38 7.90
N ALA A 5 -29.64 24.15 8.13
CA ALA A 5 -28.46 24.19 7.28
C ALA A 5 -27.41 23.23 7.88
N GLY A 6 -26.89 22.33 7.06
CA GLY A 6 -25.74 21.50 7.41
C GLY A 6 -25.84 20.11 6.80
N VAL A 7 -25.12 19.90 5.68
CA VAL A 7 -24.21 18.78 5.41
C VAL A 7 -23.64 19.07 4.00
N ASP A 8 -22.46 19.70 3.93
CA ASP A 8 -21.72 19.88 2.66
C ASP A 8 -20.20 19.80 2.86
N THR A 9 -19.77 19.04 3.88
CA THR A 9 -18.37 18.98 4.31
C THR A 9 -17.60 17.83 3.67
N ALA A 10 -18.29 16.77 3.22
CA ALA A 10 -17.63 15.61 2.61
C ALA A 10 -17.24 15.84 1.15
N GLY A 11 -18.07 16.57 0.38
CA GLY A 11 -17.79 16.88 -1.03
C GLY A 11 -16.63 17.87 -1.20
N SER A 12 -16.46 18.80 -0.27
CA SER A 12 -15.39 19.81 -0.30
C SER A 12 -14.02 19.25 0.05
N LEU A 13 -13.94 18.20 0.87
CA LEU A 13 -12.67 17.51 1.19
C LEU A 13 -12.18 16.63 0.03
N LEU A 14 -13.09 15.94 -0.66
CA LEU A 14 -12.74 15.13 -1.83
C LEU A 14 -12.33 15.99 -3.04
N ALA A 15 -12.94 17.17 -3.23
CA ALA A 15 -12.52 18.11 -4.26
C ALA A 15 -11.10 18.66 -4.01
N ARG A 16 -10.76 18.93 -2.73
CA ARG A 16 -9.46 19.49 -2.33
C ARG A 16 -8.31 18.49 -2.41
N ALA A 17 -8.59 17.18 -2.31
CA ALA A 17 -7.60 16.12 -2.50
C ALA A 17 -7.26 15.86 -3.98
N SER A 18 -8.08 16.32 -4.93
CA SER A 18 -7.81 16.21 -6.38
C SER A 18 -6.96 17.35 -6.95
N ASP A 19 -6.68 18.36 -6.13
CA ASP A 19 -6.00 19.57 -6.54
C ASP A 19 -4.49 19.43 -6.31
N ALA A 20 -3.73 19.28 -7.39
CA ALA A 20 -2.28 19.14 -7.35
C ALA A 20 -1.61 20.33 -6.65
N ASP A 21 -2.22 21.52 -6.70
CA ASP A 21 -1.77 22.71 -5.98
C ASP A 21 -1.94 22.57 -4.46
N ALA A 22 -2.97 21.86 -3.97
CA ALA A 22 -3.17 21.65 -2.54
C ALA A 22 -2.15 20.67 -1.96
N VAL A 23 -1.76 19.65 -2.73
CA VAL A 23 -0.68 18.72 -2.36
C VAL A 23 0.67 19.45 -2.38
N ALA A 24 0.95 20.24 -3.42
CA ALA A 24 2.18 21.04 -3.50
C ALA A 24 2.29 22.06 -2.36
N GLN A 25 1.18 22.70 -1.98
CA GLN A 25 1.16 23.68 -0.90
C GLN A 25 1.33 23.04 0.49
N TYR A 26 0.82 21.82 0.68
CA TYR A 26 1.07 21.03 1.90
C TYR A 26 2.54 20.58 2.00
N LEU A 27 3.16 20.21 0.89
CA LEU A 27 4.58 19.85 0.84
C LEU A 27 5.50 21.04 1.14
N CYS A 28 5.19 22.23 0.59
CA CYS A 28 5.91 23.47 0.87
C CYS A 28 5.86 23.88 2.36
N ASP A 29 4.73 23.67 3.03
CA ASP A 29 4.58 24.00 4.46
C ASP A 29 5.40 23.05 5.35
N ARG A 30 5.63 21.81 4.91
CA ARG A 30 6.39 20.79 5.67
C ARG A 30 7.90 21.04 5.68
N ASP A 31 8.46 21.55 4.58
CA ASP A 31 9.89 21.90 4.51
C ASP A 31 10.25 23.04 5.47
N VAL A 32 9.30 23.95 5.72
CA VAL A 32 9.47 25.06 6.67
C VAL A 32 9.49 24.55 8.12
N VAL A 33 8.66 23.56 8.46
CA VAL A 33 8.61 22.98 9.81
C VAL A 33 9.86 22.14 10.12
N MET A 34 10.37 21.38 9.16
CA MET A 34 11.64 20.63 9.30
C MET A 34 12.84 21.56 9.50
N THR A 35 12.88 22.71 8.82
CA THR A 35 14.00 23.67 8.94
C THR A 35 14.02 24.38 10.30
N MET A 36 12.88 24.54 10.98
CA MET A 36 12.82 25.16 12.31
C MET A 36 13.18 24.22 13.46
N ALA A 37 13.07 22.90 13.26
CA ALA A 37 13.46 21.91 14.27
C ALA A 37 14.99 21.76 14.42
N ASP A 38 15.77 22.14 13.41
CA ASP A 38 17.24 22.04 13.39
C ASP A 38 17.97 23.24 14.04
N SER A 39 17.22 24.23 14.55
CA SER A 39 17.77 25.51 15.03
C SER A 39 17.88 25.64 16.56
N ALA A 40 17.53 24.60 17.33
CA ALA A 40 17.49 24.68 18.79
C ALA A 40 18.67 23.94 19.43
N ASP A 41 19.83 24.60 19.49
CA ASP A 41 20.99 24.13 20.24
C ASP A 41 21.26 25.01 21.50
N ALA A 42 21.33 24.31 22.64
CA ALA A 42 21.71 24.58 24.05
C ALA A 42 21.95 26.00 24.65
N PRO A 43 21.75 26.12 25.99
CA PRO A 43 22.94 26.20 26.84
C PRO A 43 22.95 25.28 28.07
N THR A 44 24.17 24.96 28.50
CA THR A 44 24.61 24.08 29.59
C THR A 44 24.29 24.57 31.01
N THR A 45 23.88 23.67 31.93
CA THR A 45 24.27 23.72 33.36
C THR A 45 24.20 22.35 34.05
N GLU A 46 25.04 22.23 35.07
CA GLU A 46 25.57 21.08 35.83
C GLU A 46 24.63 20.19 36.68
N SER A 47 25.02 18.91 36.79
CA SER A 47 25.16 18.05 37.99
C SER A 47 24.06 17.95 39.07
N GLY A 48 23.45 16.76 39.17
CA GLY A 48 22.83 16.22 40.41
C GLY A 48 22.08 14.90 40.18
N PRO A 49 22.30 13.82 40.96
CA PRO A 49 21.70 12.51 40.70
C PRO A 49 20.35 12.34 41.42
N SER A 50 19.31 12.04 40.65
CA SER A 50 18.05 11.51 41.19
C SER A 50 17.40 10.68 40.10
N GLY A 51 17.46 9.36 40.24
CA GLY A 51 16.63 8.45 39.46
C GLY A 51 15.16 8.71 39.76
N ALA A 52 14.40 8.97 38.71
CA ALA A 52 13.00 8.60 38.59
C ALA A 52 12.76 8.44 37.09
N ASP A 53 12.69 7.17 36.73
CA ASP A 53 12.38 6.57 35.44
C ASP A 53 10.97 6.97 35.00
N ASP A 54 10.85 8.04 34.21
CA ASP A 54 9.57 8.53 33.64
C ASP A 54 9.64 8.72 32.10
N GLY A 55 10.68 8.19 31.44
CA GLY A 55 11.01 8.51 30.04
C GLY A 55 10.59 7.49 28.96
N ASP A 56 10.17 6.28 29.33
CA ASP A 56 10.04 5.16 28.38
C ASP A 56 8.73 5.17 27.58
N GLY A 57 7.70 5.90 28.04
CA GLY A 57 6.38 5.87 27.41
C GLY A 57 6.20 6.81 26.22
N SER A 58 6.86 7.98 26.22
CA SER A 58 6.67 8.98 25.16
C SER A 58 7.43 8.63 23.88
N GLU A 59 8.70 8.21 24.00
CA GLU A 59 9.55 7.88 22.85
C GLU A 59 9.02 6.66 22.07
N GLU A 60 8.49 5.64 22.77
CA GLU A 60 7.89 4.47 22.12
C GLU A 60 6.60 4.84 21.39
N THR A 61 5.76 5.71 21.96
CA THR A 61 4.53 6.17 21.31
C THR A 61 4.78 7.05 20.08
N GLU A 62 5.81 7.89 20.11
CA GLU A 62 6.22 8.72 18.96
C GLU A 62 6.75 7.83 17.82
N SER A 63 7.56 6.82 18.15
CA SER A 63 8.05 5.82 17.18
C SER A 63 6.92 5.01 16.53
N LEU A 64 5.92 4.58 17.32
CA LEU A 64 4.75 3.87 16.80
C LEU A 64 3.89 4.75 15.90
N ALA A 65 3.71 6.03 16.27
CA ALA A 65 2.95 6.98 15.47
C ALA A 65 3.65 7.29 14.13
N GLU A 66 4.98 7.41 14.15
CA GLU A 66 5.79 7.61 12.94
C GLU A 66 5.74 6.37 12.03
N LEU A 67 5.89 5.17 12.60
CA LEU A 67 5.74 3.92 11.86
C LEU A 67 4.34 3.77 11.26
N ALA A 68 3.29 4.04 12.03
CA ALA A 68 1.91 3.97 11.54
C ALA A 68 1.66 4.96 10.40
N THR A 69 2.24 6.16 10.51
CA THR A 69 2.16 7.18 9.46
C THR A 69 2.88 6.72 8.19
N ALA A 70 4.08 6.15 8.32
CA ALA A 70 4.83 5.61 7.19
C ALA A 70 4.09 4.44 6.51
N VAL A 71 3.51 3.51 7.28
CA VAL A 71 2.72 2.40 6.74
C VAL A 71 1.48 2.89 6.02
N LEU A 72 0.79 3.90 6.59
CA LEU A 72 -0.36 4.52 5.95
C LEU A 72 0.05 5.14 4.60
N TRP A 73 1.20 5.78 4.54
CA TRP A 73 1.73 6.40 3.32
C TRP A 73 2.14 5.40 2.26
N ASP A 74 2.85 4.33 2.63
CA ASP A 74 3.13 3.19 1.76
C ASP A 74 1.81 2.60 1.19
N GLY A 75 0.76 2.57 2.00
CA GLY A 75 -0.59 2.15 1.59
C GLY A 75 -1.23 3.09 0.56
N VAL A 76 -1.11 4.41 0.74
CA VAL A 76 -1.64 5.41 -0.20
C VAL A 76 -0.90 5.34 -1.54
N ILE A 77 0.42 5.22 -1.52
CA ILE A 77 1.25 5.01 -2.72
C ILE A 77 0.81 3.74 -3.45
N GLY A 78 0.65 2.64 -2.70
CA GLY A 78 0.12 1.38 -3.21
C GLY A 78 -1.24 1.54 -3.86
N ALA A 79 -2.15 2.31 -3.25
CA ALA A 79 -3.48 2.56 -3.78
C ALA A 79 -3.47 3.37 -5.08
N ILE A 80 -2.63 4.41 -5.18
CA ILE A 80 -2.49 5.21 -6.41
C ILE A 80 -1.93 4.34 -7.54
N ALA A 81 -0.88 3.57 -7.25
CA ALA A 81 -0.29 2.65 -8.21
C ALA A 81 -1.28 1.55 -8.66
N GLY A 82 -2.06 1.02 -7.72
CA GLY A 82 -3.13 0.07 -7.98
C GLY A 82 -4.24 0.63 -8.83
N ALA A 83 -4.69 1.86 -8.54
CA ALA A 83 -5.72 2.55 -9.34
C ALA A 83 -5.27 2.75 -10.79
N GLY A 84 -4.01 3.15 -11.02
CA GLY A 84 -3.45 3.27 -12.36
C GLY A 84 -3.44 1.94 -13.11
N GLY A 85 -2.99 0.86 -12.48
CA GLY A 85 -3.08 -0.48 -13.06
C GLY A 85 -4.52 -0.91 -13.34
N ASN A 86 -5.43 -0.65 -12.40
CA ASN A 86 -6.83 -1.04 -12.52
C ASN A 86 -7.53 -0.35 -13.70
N ALA A 87 -7.22 0.94 -13.93
CA ALA A 87 -7.70 1.67 -15.09
C ALA A 87 -7.28 0.99 -16.41
N VAL A 88 -6.05 0.49 -16.50
CA VAL A 88 -5.54 -0.20 -17.69
C VAL A 88 -6.29 -1.52 -17.94
N ILE A 89 -6.45 -2.36 -16.93
CA ILE A 89 -7.13 -3.64 -17.11
C ILE A 89 -8.62 -3.45 -17.35
N LEU A 90 -9.31 -2.56 -16.63
CA LEU A 90 -10.72 -2.25 -16.89
C LEU A 90 -10.91 -1.69 -18.30
N GLY A 91 -10.03 -0.78 -18.74
CA GLY A 91 -10.06 -0.26 -20.11
C GLY A 91 -9.85 -1.36 -21.15
N THR A 92 -8.90 -2.27 -20.92
CA THR A 92 -8.62 -3.38 -21.84
C THR A 92 -9.78 -4.37 -21.92
N VAL A 93 -10.35 -4.74 -20.78
CA VAL A 93 -11.48 -5.67 -20.69
C VAL A 93 -12.75 -5.04 -21.25
N PHE A 94 -12.96 -3.73 -21.05
CA PHE A 94 -14.01 -2.98 -21.71
C PHE A 94 -13.86 -2.99 -23.23
N LEU A 95 -12.67 -2.74 -23.76
CA LEU A 95 -12.41 -2.84 -25.20
C LEU A 95 -12.65 -4.26 -25.73
N ALA A 96 -12.27 -5.28 -24.96
CA ALA A 96 -12.53 -6.68 -25.30
C ALA A 96 -14.04 -6.98 -25.36
N SER A 97 -14.85 -6.39 -24.47
CA SER A 97 -16.30 -6.62 -24.48
C SER A 97 -16.97 -6.07 -25.74
N LEU A 98 -16.50 -4.95 -26.28
CA LEU A 98 -17.01 -4.36 -27.52
C LEU A 98 -16.85 -5.28 -28.73
N VAL A 99 -15.87 -6.19 -28.71
CA VAL A 99 -15.58 -7.15 -29.79
C VAL A 99 -15.96 -8.60 -29.42
N GLY A 100 -16.70 -8.79 -28.32
CA GLY A 100 -17.15 -10.11 -27.88
C GLY A 100 -16.06 -10.98 -27.24
N GLY A 101 -14.95 -10.38 -26.81
CA GLY A 101 -13.87 -11.03 -26.07
C GLY A 101 -14.06 -11.05 -24.56
N PHE A 102 -15.03 -10.32 -24.01
CA PHE A 102 -15.35 -10.37 -22.58
C PHE A 102 -16.81 -10.01 -22.30
N ASP A 103 -17.41 -10.67 -21.31
CA ASP A 103 -18.75 -10.42 -20.83
C ASP A 103 -18.64 -9.76 -19.46
N LEU A 104 -19.04 -8.49 -19.38
CA LEU A 104 -19.00 -7.71 -18.14
C LEU A 104 -19.87 -8.32 -17.03
N ALA A 105 -20.88 -9.13 -17.37
CA ALA A 105 -21.66 -9.86 -16.37
C ALA A 105 -20.80 -10.88 -15.58
N SER A 106 -19.67 -11.33 -16.15
CA SER A 106 -18.72 -12.23 -15.51
C SER A 106 -18.10 -11.64 -14.23
N PHE A 107 -18.18 -10.32 -14.01
CA PHE A 107 -17.79 -9.73 -12.73
C PHE A 107 -18.62 -10.27 -11.55
N GLY A 108 -19.88 -10.61 -11.77
CA GLY A 108 -20.73 -11.23 -10.76
C GLY A 108 -20.23 -12.62 -10.30
N THR A 109 -19.49 -13.35 -11.15
CA THR A 109 -18.98 -14.69 -10.83
C THR A 109 -18.08 -14.68 -9.61
N VAL A 110 -17.23 -13.67 -9.42
CA VAL A 110 -16.36 -13.60 -8.24
C VAL A 110 -17.14 -13.32 -6.95
N ALA A 111 -18.16 -12.45 -7.02
CA ALA A 111 -19.05 -12.25 -5.87
C ALA A 111 -19.82 -13.53 -5.52
N ASP A 112 -20.26 -14.27 -6.52
CA ASP A 112 -20.93 -15.56 -6.33
C ASP A 112 -20.00 -16.60 -5.68
N LEU A 113 -18.74 -16.69 -6.14
CA LEU A 113 -17.71 -17.56 -5.55
C LEU A 113 -17.40 -17.21 -4.08
N LEU A 114 -17.57 -15.94 -3.70
CA LEU A 114 -17.44 -15.48 -2.31
C LEU A 114 -18.71 -15.74 -1.47
N GLY A 115 -19.75 -16.32 -2.06
CA GLY A 115 -21.00 -16.67 -1.40
C GLY A 115 -22.05 -15.56 -1.39
N PHE A 116 -21.81 -14.42 -2.06
CA PHE A 116 -22.78 -13.32 -2.09
C PHE A 116 -24.06 -13.67 -2.87
N GLY A 117 -24.05 -14.69 -3.74
CA GLY A 117 -25.23 -15.16 -4.45
C GLY A 117 -26.36 -15.67 -3.55
N ALA A 118 -26.08 -15.98 -2.28
CA ALA A 118 -27.11 -16.35 -1.31
C ALA A 118 -28.01 -15.16 -0.88
N VAL A 119 -27.53 -13.92 -1.07
CA VAL A 119 -28.18 -12.70 -0.57
C VAL A 119 -28.35 -11.63 -1.64
N LEU A 120 -27.47 -11.57 -2.64
CA LEU A 120 -27.51 -10.62 -3.75
C LEU A 120 -27.89 -11.35 -5.05
N SER A 121 -28.55 -10.63 -5.96
CA SER A 121 -28.89 -11.15 -7.29
C SER A 121 -28.86 -10.06 -8.35
N GLY A 122 -28.74 -10.47 -9.62
CA GLY A 122 -28.69 -9.56 -10.76
C GLY A 122 -27.61 -8.50 -10.63
N ASP A 123 -28.01 -7.24 -10.80
CA ASP A 123 -27.10 -6.08 -10.77
C ASP A 123 -26.37 -5.92 -9.43
N GLN A 124 -26.97 -6.33 -8.31
CA GLN A 124 -26.32 -6.23 -7.00
C GLN A 124 -25.11 -7.15 -6.89
N LEU A 125 -25.24 -8.37 -7.43
CA LEU A 125 -24.16 -9.36 -7.45
C LEU A 125 -23.02 -8.90 -8.37
N LEU A 126 -23.38 -8.31 -9.52
CA LEU A 126 -22.43 -7.68 -10.44
C LEU A 126 -21.64 -6.56 -9.76
N LEU A 127 -22.33 -5.62 -9.09
CA LEU A 127 -21.70 -4.50 -8.40
C LEU A 127 -20.80 -4.97 -7.26
N ALA A 128 -21.22 -5.98 -6.50
CA ALA A 128 -20.38 -6.58 -5.47
C ALA A 128 -19.10 -7.19 -6.07
N GLY A 129 -19.22 -7.88 -7.20
CA GLY A 129 -18.09 -8.48 -7.90
C GLY A 129 -17.11 -7.43 -8.44
N LEU A 130 -17.64 -6.34 -9.00
CA LEU A 130 -16.84 -5.20 -9.43
C LEU A 130 -16.14 -4.51 -8.24
N ALA A 131 -16.83 -4.35 -7.11
CA ALA A 131 -16.23 -3.78 -5.90
C ALA A 131 -15.08 -4.65 -5.37
N VAL A 132 -15.25 -5.98 -5.34
CA VAL A 132 -14.18 -6.92 -4.97
C VAL A 132 -13.01 -6.81 -5.95
N PHE A 133 -13.27 -6.77 -7.25
CA PHE A 133 -12.23 -6.63 -8.27
C PHE A 133 -11.46 -5.31 -8.11
N LEU A 134 -12.17 -4.21 -7.89
CA LEU A 134 -11.57 -2.89 -7.66
C LEU A 134 -10.73 -2.87 -6.37
N LEU A 135 -11.29 -3.30 -5.24
CA LEU A 135 -10.59 -3.32 -3.96
C LEU A 135 -9.35 -4.23 -4.02
N GLY A 136 -9.49 -5.41 -4.62
CA GLY A 136 -8.38 -6.32 -4.85
C GLY A 136 -7.29 -5.69 -5.70
N GLY A 137 -7.63 -5.11 -6.85
CA GLY A 137 -6.67 -4.51 -7.78
C GLY A 137 -6.09 -3.17 -7.34
N VAL A 138 -6.79 -2.38 -6.53
CA VAL A 138 -6.30 -1.10 -6.02
C VAL A 138 -5.44 -1.29 -4.77
N VAL A 139 -5.83 -2.19 -3.85
CA VAL A 139 -5.19 -2.28 -2.53
C VAL A 139 -4.41 -3.57 -2.38
N THR A 140 -5.07 -4.72 -2.52
CA THR A 140 -4.47 -6.01 -2.17
C THR A 140 -3.31 -6.37 -3.10
N LEU A 141 -3.49 -6.22 -4.41
CA LEU A 141 -2.53 -6.66 -5.41
C LEU A 141 -1.25 -5.79 -5.48
N PRO A 142 -1.30 -4.45 -5.35
CA PRO A 142 -0.08 -3.64 -5.27
C PRO A 142 0.73 -3.91 -4.00
N LEU A 143 0.06 -4.07 -2.86
CA LEU A 143 0.72 -4.45 -1.61
C LEU A 143 1.37 -5.83 -1.72
N LEU A 144 0.68 -6.77 -2.38
CA LEU A 144 1.24 -8.08 -2.69
C LEU A 144 2.48 -7.94 -3.58
N LEU A 145 2.43 -7.14 -4.66
CA LEU A 145 3.56 -6.90 -5.55
C LEU A 145 4.77 -6.34 -4.80
N VAL A 146 4.58 -5.37 -3.91
CA VAL A 146 5.65 -4.83 -3.05
C VAL A 146 6.24 -5.93 -2.16
N THR A 147 5.38 -6.75 -1.57
CA THR A 147 5.79 -7.83 -0.65
C THR A 147 6.61 -8.92 -1.34
N ILE A 148 6.16 -9.41 -2.51
CA ILE A 148 6.84 -10.50 -3.23
C ILE A 148 7.85 -10.00 -4.28
N GLY A 149 7.99 -8.69 -4.43
CA GLY A 149 8.79 -8.07 -5.50
C GLY A 149 10.26 -8.49 -5.47
N SER A 150 10.81 -8.93 -4.34
CA SER A 150 12.18 -9.46 -4.25
C SER A 150 12.36 -10.80 -4.98
N PHE A 151 11.30 -11.59 -5.14
CA PHE A 151 11.33 -12.90 -5.79
C PHE A 151 11.01 -12.85 -7.29
N LEU A 152 10.47 -11.73 -7.77
CA LEU A 152 10.09 -11.56 -9.16
C LEU A 152 11.31 -11.15 -10.01
N PRO A 153 11.43 -11.68 -11.24
CA PRO A 153 12.51 -11.28 -12.13
C PRO A 153 12.32 -9.83 -12.59
N GLY A 154 13.41 -9.06 -12.60
CA GLY A 154 13.41 -7.65 -12.96
C GLY A 154 14.25 -6.81 -12.00
N ARG A 155 14.71 -5.66 -12.47
CA ARG A 155 15.50 -4.72 -11.65
C ARG A 155 14.61 -3.72 -10.93
N ASP A 156 13.57 -3.27 -11.61
CA ASP A 156 12.60 -2.27 -11.18
C ASP A 156 11.20 -2.91 -11.01
N TYR A 157 10.29 -2.22 -10.34
CA TYR A 157 8.93 -2.72 -10.15
C TYR A 157 8.15 -2.81 -11.45
N ALA A 158 8.42 -1.96 -12.45
CA ALA A 158 7.81 -2.05 -13.77
C ALA A 158 8.04 -3.42 -14.44
N THR A 159 9.29 -3.90 -14.48
CA THR A 159 9.65 -5.21 -15.06
C THR A 159 9.18 -6.38 -14.20
N LYS A 160 9.26 -6.26 -12.87
CA LYS A 160 8.69 -7.25 -11.95
C LYS A 160 7.18 -7.37 -12.10
N GLY A 161 6.52 -6.22 -12.30
CA GLY A 161 5.09 -6.09 -12.52
C GLY A 161 4.59 -6.88 -13.73
N LEU A 162 5.36 -6.96 -14.83
CA LEU A 162 5.01 -7.80 -15.98
C LEU A 162 4.88 -9.29 -15.59
N SER A 163 5.84 -9.80 -14.82
CA SER A 163 5.83 -11.19 -14.35
C SER A 163 4.69 -11.43 -13.37
N PHE A 164 4.46 -10.48 -12.46
CA PHE A 164 3.32 -10.52 -11.54
C PHE A 164 1.98 -10.54 -12.29
N GLY A 165 1.80 -9.66 -13.27
CA GLY A 165 0.62 -9.61 -14.11
C GLY A 165 0.37 -10.92 -14.85
N ALA A 166 1.42 -11.53 -15.42
CA ALA A 166 1.31 -12.83 -16.07
C ALA A 166 0.87 -13.95 -15.11
N ILE A 167 1.32 -13.92 -13.85
CA ILE A 167 0.88 -14.86 -12.81
C ILE A 167 -0.58 -14.61 -12.46
N LEU A 168 -0.98 -13.37 -12.19
CA LEU A 168 -2.36 -13.00 -11.87
C LEU A 168 -3.35 -13.37 -12.97
N TRP A 169 -2.93 -13.21 -14.23
CA TRP A 169 -3.72 -13.60 -15.39
C TRP A 169 -4.17 -15.05 -15.33
N THR A 170 -3.36 -15.97 -14.80
CA THR A 170 -3.75 -17.39 -14.68
C THR A 170 -4.95 -17.60 -13.76
N GLY A 171 -5.05 -16.83 -12.67
CA GLY A 171 -6.21 -16.86 -11.79
C GLY A 171 -7.43 -16.23 -12.46
N PHE A 172 -7.24 -15.08 -13.12
CA PHE A 172 -8.32 -14.36 -13.79
C PHE A 172 -8.92 -15.16 -14.96
N VAL A 173 -8.09 -15.71 -15.84
CA VAL A 173 -8.54 -16.42 -17.04
C VAL A 173 -9.37 -17.67 -16.70
N LEU A 174 -9.19 -18.23 -15.51
CA LEU A 174 -9.95 -19.37 -15.01
C LEU A 174 -11.21 -18.92 -14.26
N ALA A 175 -11.11 -17.91 -13.40
CA ALA A 175 -12.21 -17.44 -12.57
C ALA A 175 -13.33 -16.75 -13.39
N TYR A 176 -12.96 -16.10 -14.50
CA TYR A 176 -13.88 -15.30 -15.32
C TYR A 176 -14.19 -15.94 -16.67
N TYR A 177 -14.06 -17.27 -16.80
CA TYR A 177 -14.35 -17.98 -18.05
C TYR A 177 -15.81 -18.46 -18.09
N PRO A 178 -16.69 -17.84 -18.90
CA PRO A 178 -18.09 -18.24 -19.02
C PRO A 178 -18.33 -19.37 -20.03
N GLY A 179 -17.28 -19.90 -20.67
CA GLY A 179 -17.42 -20.92 -21.73
C GLY A 179 -17.25 -20.41 -23.17
N TYR A 180 -16.39 -19.42 -23.42
CA TYR A 180 -16.09 -18.94 -24.77
C TYR A 180 -15.57 -20.04 -25.70
N SER A 181 -15.77 -19.89 -27.02
CA SER A 181 -15.24 -20.81 -28.03
C SER A 181 -14.83 -20.08 -29.32
N GLY A 182 -14.01 -20.71 -30.15
CA GLY A 182 -13.57 -20.13 -31.42
C GLY A 182 -12.86 -18.78 -31.26
N LEU A 183 -13.28 -17.78 -32.04
CA LEU A 183 -12.65 -16.46 -32.04
C LEU A 183 -12.85 -15.70 -30.72
N SER A 184 -14.01 -15.81 -30.07
CA SER A 184 -14.25 -15.11 -28.80
C SER A 184 -13.34 -15.61 -27.69
N PHE A 185 -13.02 -16.91 -27.69
CA PHE A 185 -12.03 -17.49 -26.77
C PHE A 185 -10.64 -16.91 -26.99
N ALA A 186 -10.19 -16.81 -28.25
CA ALA A 186 -8.89 -16.20 -28.55
C ALA A 186 -8.84 -14.73 -28.14
N LEU A 187 -9.91 -13.96 -28.42
CA LEU A 187 -10.02 -12.57 -27.99
C LEU A 187 -9.98 -12.45 -26.46
N TYR A 188 -10.73 -13.28 -25.74
CA TYR A 188 -10.73 -13.36 -24.28
C TYR A 188 -9.33 -13.61 -23.72
N VAL A 189 -8.67 -14.68 -24.14
CA VAL A 189 -7.34 -15.06 -23.67
C VAL A 189 -6.32 -13.96 -23.93
N VAL A 190 -6.26 -13.43 -25.16
CA VAL A 190 -5.25 -12.43 -25.53
C VAL A 190 -5.51 -11.08 -24.85
N SER A 191 -6.74 -10.58 -24.89
CA SER A 191 -7.07 -9.27 -24.30
C SER A 191 -6.89 -9.27 -22.78
N THR A 192 -7.31 -10.33 -22.10
CA THR A 192 -7.11 -10.44 -20.65
C THR A 192 -5.63 -10.56 -20.32
N PHE A 193 -4.85 -11.33 -21.09
CA PHE A 193 -3.40 -11.42 -20.89
C PHE A 193 -2.72 -10.06 -21.04
N VAL A 194 -3.01 -9.33 -22.14
CA VAL A 194 -2.49 -7.99 -22.37
C VAL A 194 -2.91 -7.02 -21.27
N GLY A 195 -4.17 -7.08 -20.83
CA GLY A 195 -4.70 -6.25 -19.75
C GLY A 195 -3.95 -6.49 -18.43
N HIS A 196 -3.59 -7.73 -18.11
CA HIS A 196 -2.85 -8.06 -16.90
C HIS A 196 -1.37 -7.68 -16.98
N LEU A 197 -0.74 -7.85 -18.13
CA LEU A 197 0.62 -7.33 -18.35
C LEU A 197 0.62 -5.80 -18.18
N GLY A 198 -0.37 -5.12 -18.77
CA GLY A 198 -0.55 -3.68 -18.64
C GLY A 198 -0.79 -3.23 -17.20
N TYR A 199 -1.67 -3.92 -16.47
CA TYR A 199 -1.91 -3.69 -15.04
C TYR A 199 -0.60 -3.75 -14.26
N GLY A 200 0.13 -4.87 -14.38
CA GLY A 200 1.35 -5.09 -13.63
C GLY A 200 2.45 -4.08 -13.96
N TYR A 201 2.65 -3.79 -15.25
CA TYR A 201 3.62 -2.81 -15.71
C TYR A 201 3.31 -1.39 -15.21
N VAL A 202 2.07 -0.94 -15.32
CA VAL A 202 1.68 0.42 -14.92
C VAL A 202 1.71 0.57 -13.40
N THR A 203 1.19 -0.40 -12.64
CA THR A 203 1.34 -0.40 -11.18
C THR A 203 2.80 -0.37 -10.78
N GLY A 204 3.63 -1.23 -11.36
CA GLY A 204 5.07 -1.25 -11.08
C GLY A 204 5.78 0.07 -11.41
N THR A 205 5.45 0.67 -12.56
CA THR A 205 6.01 1.98 -12.96
C THR A 205 5.61 3.09 -12.00
N LEU A 206 4.38 3.09 -11.50
CA LEU A 206 3.93 4.09 -10.53
C LEU A 206 4.59 3.88 -9.16
N LEU A 207 4.77 2.63 -8.72
CA LEU A 207 5.55 2.33 -7.51
C LEU A 207 7.00 2.81 -7.66
N ASP A 208 7.64 2.56 -8.80
CA ASP A 208 9.00 3.04 -9.06
C ASP A 208 9.10 4.56 -9.01
N ARG A 209 8.08 5.28 -9.50
CA ARG A 209 8.07 6.76 -9.47
C ARG A 209 7.82 7.31 -8.07
N LEU A 210 6.77 6.86 -7.41
CA LEU A 210 6.36 7.38 -6.11
C LEU A 210 7.44 7.06 -5.06
N PHE A 211 7.88 5.81 -4.95
CA PHE A 211 8.96 5.47 -4.00
C PHE A 211 10.33 6.07 -4.33
N ALA A 212 10.59 6.49 -5.58
CA ALA A 212 11.82 7.21 -5.90
C ALA A 212 11.81 8.65 -5.34
N GLU A 213 10.64 9.24 -5.14
CA GLU A 213 10.47 10.58 -4.57
C GLU A 213 10.51 10.54 -3.02
N GLU A 214 9.99 9.49 -2.40
CA GLU A 214 9.88 9.39 -0.93
C GLU A 214 10.97 8.55 -0.22
N GLY A 215 11.76 7.76 -0.95
CA GLY A 215 12.67 6.76 -0.38
C GLY A 215 12.02 5.37 -0.26
N ARG A 216 12.84 4.32 -0.08
CA ARG A 216 12.39 2.92 -0.15
C ARG A 216 11.28 2.62 0.89
N PRO A 217 10.27 1.79 0.54
CA PRO A 217 9.17 1.45 1.46
C PRO A 217 9.69 0.84 2.77
N VAL A 218 9.11 1.28 3.90
CA VAL A 218 9.55 0.89 5.25
C VAL A 218 9.35 -0.61 5.48
N VAL A 219 8.33 -1.20 4.84
CA VAL A 219 8.06 -2.65 4.88
C VAL A 219 9.20 -3.47 4.26
N ALA A 220 9.92 -2.94 3.27
CA ALA A 220 11.07 -3.61 2.67
C ALA A 220 12.36 -3.36 3.46
N ALA A 221 12.48 -2.22 4.13
CA ALA A 221 13.63 -1.88 4.96
C ALA A 221 13.75 -2.79 6.19
N SER A 222 12.62 -3.10 6.85
CA SER A 222 12.59 -3.90 8.09
C SER A 222 12.98 -5.37 7.87
N ILE A 223 12.69 -5.96 6.70
CA ILE A 223 13.04 -7.36 6.37
C ILE A 223 14.54 -7.52 6.06
N THR A 224 15.21 -6.42 5.66
CA THR A 224 16.65 -6.46 5.35
C THR A 224 17.54 -6.13 6.55
N ALA A 225 16.97 -5.69 7.68
CA ALA A 225 17.68 -5.36 8.91
C ALA A 225 17.59 -6.38 10.09
N PRO A 226 17.40 -7.71 9.91
CA PRO A 226 17.43 -8.63 11.03
C PRO A 226 18.87 -9.06 11.35
N THR A 227 19.80 -8.14 11.64
CA THR A 227 21.08 -8.44 12.33
C THR A 227 21.91 -7.18 12.63
N ALA A 228 21.62 -6.50 13.74
CA ALA A 228 22.61 -5.62 14.40
C ALA A 228 22.34 -5.35 15.90
N ARG A 229 21.62 -6.24 16.60
CA ARG A 229 21.72 -6.35 18.06
C ARG A 229 22.37 -7.68 18.40
N THR A 230 23.66 -7.80 18.10
CA THR A 230 24.49 -8.78 18.80
C THR A 230 24.58 -8.32 20.24
N HIS A 231 23.86 -9.04 21.10
CA HIS A 231 24.03 -9.04 22.55
C HIS A 231 25.53 -9.08 22.87
N ASP A 232 26.07 -8.01 23.49
CA ASP A 232 27.44 -7.96 23.99
C ASP A 232 27.47 -8.62 25.37
N PRO A 233 28.10 -9.81 25.51
CA PRO A 233 28.21 -10.50 26.79
C PRO A 233 29.31 -9.91 27.70
N SER A 234 30.01 -8.83 27.29
CA SER A 234 31.15 -8.29 28.03
C SER A 234 30.77 -7.33 29.17
N ASN A 235 29.53 -6.83 29.22
CA ASN A 235 29.06 -5.99 30.32
C ASN A 235 28.50 -6.82 31.49
N ARG A 236 29.36 -7.65 32.08
CA ARG A 236 29.17 -8.16 33.44
C ARG A 236 30.21 -7.50 34.33
N ASP A 237 30.05 -6.21 34.58
CA ASP A 237 30.74 -5.61 35.72
C ASP A 237 30.01 -6.02 37.00
N THR A 238 30.67 -6.96 37.66
CA THR A 238 30.34 -7.61 38.90
C THR A 238 30.30 -6.59 40.05
N THR A 239 29.09 -6.15 40.41
CA THR A 239 28.80 -5.77 41.78
C THR A 239 28.66 -7.03 42.62
N LEU A 240 29.80 -7.59 43.03
CA LEU A 240 29.84 -8.51 44.16
C LEU A 240 30.54 -7.83 45.34
N VAL A 241 29.68 -7.39 46.24
CA VAL A 241 29.91 -7.18 47.66
C VAL A 241 30.48 -8.46 48.28
N ASP A 242 31.59 -8.32 49.01
CA ASP A 242 32.01 -9.10 50.19
C ASP A 242 33.23 -8.32 50.74
N ASP A 243 33.07 -7.42 51.71
CA ASP A 243 32.99 -7.66 53.16
C ASP A 243 34.15 -8.49 53.75
N GLU A 244 34.64 -7.99 54.89
CA GLU A 244 35.35 -8.73 55.95
C GLU A 244 36.90 -8.73 56.04
N ARG A 245 37.36 -7.93 57.02
CA ARG A 245 38.28 -8.29 58.15
C ARG A 245 39.79 -8.40 57.90
N GLY A 246 40.51 -7.41 58.45
CA GLY A 246 41.22 -7.59 59.73
C GLY A 246 42.63 -8.20 59.73
N ASN A 247 43.55 -7.37 60.23
CA ASN A 247 44.88 -7.65 60.81
C ASN A 247 46.10 -7.52 59.89
#